data_AF-A0A285J4J2-F1
#
_entry.id   AF-A0A285J4J2-F1
#
_cell.length_a   1.000
_cell.length_b   1.000
_cell.length_c   1.000
_cell.angle_alpha   90.00
_cell.angle_beta   90.00
_cell.angle_gamma   90.00
#
_symmetry.space_group_name_H-M   'P 1'
#
loop_
_entity.id
_entity.type
_entity.pdbx_description
1 polymer ?
#
loop_
_entity_poly.entity_id
_entity_poly.type
_entity_poly.pdbx_seq_one_letter_code
_entity_poly.pdbx_strand_id
1 'polypeptide(L)'
;MTTPPRTVTVPPMLVAVAARGAGRYGAEVARLAEAGQRLLTPDEWEYACGAGAPTLWRWGDTCPLENDPSMVRGVQWEPNAFGLEIGQDPYRDERTADPGVVCGGDGGSMVCGGAGVFVSWLTLATSYRDEHHCAAIRDNTHGVGEVLIRPVIPLPA
;
A
#
# COMPACT_ATOMS: atom_id res chain seq x y z
N MET A 1 1.07 -4.37 26.39
CA MET A 1 -0.29 -4.86 26.08
C MET A 1 -0.38 -4.91 24.57
N THR A 2 -0.45 -6.08 23.96
CA THR A 2 -0.68 -6.18 22.51
C THR A 2 -2.17 -5.96 22.25
N THR A 3 -2.51 -5.29 21.16
CA THR A 3 -3.89 -5.15 20.70
C THR A 3 -4.53 -6.54 20.54
N PRO A 4 -5.83 -6.73 20.85
CA PRO A 4 -6.49 -8.01 20.64
C PRO A 4 -6.39 -8.46 19.18
N PRO A 5 -6.34 -9.78 18.91
CA PRO A 5 -6.40 -10.28 17.55
C PRO A 5 -7.71 -9.85 16.89
N ARG A 6 -7.59 -9.29 15.68
CA ARG A 6 -8.72 -8.88 14.84
C ARG A 6 -8.94 -9.93 13.75
N THR A 7 -10.18 -10.19 13.39
CA THR A 7 -10.55 -11.08 12.27
C THR A 7 -11.42 -10.32 11.29
N VAL A 8 -11.11 -10.42 9.99
CA VAL A 8 -11.82 -9.75 8.91
C VAL A 8 -12.10 -10.76 7.80
N THR A 9 -13.29 -10.69 7.21
CA THR A 9 -13.64 -11.48 6.01
C THR A 9 -13.42 -10.61 4.77
N VAL A 10 -12.54 -11.04 3.87
CA VAL A 10 -12.30 -10.37 2.59
C VAL A 10 -13.18 -11.01 1.51
N PRO A 11 -14.10 -10.25 0.87
CA PRO A 11 -14.94 -10.80 -0.19
C PRO A 11 -14.15 -11.09 -1.47
N PRO A 12 -14.64 -11.97 -2.35
CA PRO A 12 -14.00 -12.23 -3.64
C PRO A 12 -14.01 -10.97 -4.51
N MET A 13 -12.88 -10.66 -5.14
CA MET A 13 -12.68 -9.49 -5.98
C MET A 13 -11.58 -9.74 -7.02
N LEU A 14 -11.67 -9.09 -8.17
CA LEU A 14 -10.56 -8.97 -9.11
C LEU A 14 -9.76 -7.73 -8.76
N VAL A 15 -8.44 -7.87 -8.65
CA VAL A 15 -7.53 -6.79 -8.26
C VAL A 15 -6.67 -6.38 -9.45
N ALA A 16 -6.54 -5.08 -9.69
CA ALA A 16 -5.63 -4.57 -10.71
C ALA A 16 -4.18 -4.99 -10.40
N VAL A 17 -3.48 -5.52 -11.40
CA VAL A 17 -2.10 -6.01 -11.28
C VAL A 17 -1.14 -4.90 -10.87
N ALA A 18 -1.24 -3.75 -11.53
CA ALA A 18 -0.46 -2.55 -11.25
C ALA A 18 -1.37 -1.44 -10.71
N ALA A 19 -0.87 -0.67 -9.75
CA ALA A 19 -1.48 0.57 -9.34
C ALA A 19 -1.16 1.69 -10.34
N ARG A 20 -1.96 2.75 -10.34
CA ARG A 20 -1.79 3.89 -11.25
C ARG A 20 -1.96 5.22 -10.50
N GLY A 21 -1.40 6.28 -11.08
CA GLY A 21 -1.58 7.64 -10.59
C GLY A 21 -3.06 7.99 -10.39
N ALA A 22 -3.30 8.77 -9.35
CA ALA A 22 -4.62 9.21 -8.92
C ALA A 22 -4.71 10.73 -8.86
N GLY A 23 -5.81 11.30 -9.37
CA GLY A 23 -6.15 12.70 -9.14
C GLY A 23 -6.68 12.95 -7.72
N ARG A 24 -7.66 13.85 -7.58
CA ARG A 24 -8.33 14.11 -6.30
C ARG A 24 -9.15 12.88 -5.86
N TYR A 25 -9.06 12.52 -4.58
CA TYR A 25 -9.71 11.33 -4.02
C TYR A 25 -11.18 11.18 -4.43
N GLY A 26 -12.01 12.19 -4.15
CA GLY A 26 -13.45 12.12 -4.45
C GLY A 26 -13.76 11.94 -5.95
N ALA A 27 -12.97 12.56 -6.83
CA ALA A 27 -13.14 12.41 -8.27
C ALA A 27 -12.75 11.00 -8.74
N GLU A 28 -11.69 10.42 -8.19
CA GLU A 28 -11.29 9.05 -8.50
C GLU A 28 -12.31 8.02 -8.00
N VAL A 29 -12.84 8.20 -6.78
CA VAL A 29 -13.89 7.32 -6.24
C VAL A 29 -15.15 7.35 -7.11
N ALA A 30 -15.59 8.54 -7.52
CA ALA A 30 -16.75 8.68 -8.42
C ALA A 30 -16.52 7.98 -9.77
N ARG A 31 -15.35 8.21 -10.39
CA ARG A 31 -14.99 7.60 -11.68
C ARG A 31 -14.85 6.08 -11.60
N LEU A 32 -14.33 5.55 -10.49
CA LEU A 32 -14.29 4.11 -10.25
C LEU A 32 -15.69 3.52 -10.13
N ALA A 33 -16.58 4.17 -9.37
CA ALA A 33 -17.95 3.71 -9.18
C ALA A 33 -18.73 3.67 -10.52
N GLU A 34 -18.55 4.67 -11.39
CA GLU A 34 -19.12 4.68 -12.75
C GLU A 34 -18.67 3.48 -13.60
N ALA A 35 -17.47 2.95 -13.34
CA ALA A 35 -16.91 1.78 -14.01
C ALA A 35 -17.24 0.45 -13.30
N GLY A 36 -18.07 0.45 -12.25
CA GLY A 36 -18.32 -0.74 -11.44
C GLY A 36 -17.12 -1.20 -10.60
N GLN A 37 -16.19 -0.28 -10.35
CA GLN A 37 -14.97 -0.51 -9.58
C GLN A 37 -15.01 0.24 -8.24
N ARG A 38 -14.10 -0.11 -7.35
CA ARG A 38 -13.84 0.64 -6.11
C ARG A 38 -12.36 0.55 -5.73
N LEU A 39 -11.97 1.27 -4.67
CA LEU A 39 -10.68 1.07 -4.01
C LEU A 39 -10.75 -0.13 -3.06
N LEU A 40 -9.57 -0.70 -2.76
CA LEU A 40 -9.37 -1.65 -1.66
C LEU A 40 -9.60 -0.95 -0.33
N THR A 41 -10.25 -1.58 0.64
CA THR A 41 -10.12 -1.18 2.05
C THR A 41 -8.69 -1.44 2.54
N PRO A 42 -8.25 -0.85 3.67
CA PRO A 42 -6.93 -1.18 4.24
C PRO A 42 -6.72 -2.68 4.50
N ASP A 43 -7.77 -3.39 4.90
CA ASP A 43 -7.71 -4.84 5.17
C ASP A 43 -7.59 -5.66 3.90
N GLU A 44 -8.31 -5.25 2.85
CA GLU A 44 -8.21 -5.86 1.54
C GLU A 44 -6.84 -5.58 0.89
N TRP A 45 -6.26 -4.40 1.12
CA TRP A 45 -4.91 -4.07 0.67
C TRP A 45 -3.86 -4.94 1.35
N GLU A 46 -3.93 -5.09 2.68
CA GLU A 46 -3.06 -5.96 3.46
C GLU A 46 -3.14 -7.42 2.97
N TYR A 47 -4.35 -7.94 2.75
CA TYR A 47 -4.58 -9.28 2.20
C TYR A 47 -3.99 -9.42 0.78
N ALA A 48 -4.23 -8.45 -0.09
CA ALA A 48 -3.72 -8.46 -1.46
C ALA A 48 -2.19 -8.37 -1.50
N CYS A 49 -1.59 -7.54 -0.65
CA CYS A 49 -0.15 -7.36 -0.55
C CYS A 49 0.54 -8.63 -0.04
N GLY A 50 0.03 -9.19 1.05
CA GLY A 50 0.56 -10.42 1.64
C GLY A 50 0.37 -11.65 0.76
N ALA A 51 -0.71 -11.73 -0.02
CA ALA A 51 -1.00 -12.84 -0.94
C ALA A 51 -0.85 -14.23 -0.30
N GLY A 52 -1.31 -14.36 0.95
CA GLY A 52 -1.23 -15.59 1.75
C GLY A 52 0.04 -15.75 2.59
N ALA A 53 1.02 -14.84 2.49
CA ALA A 53 2.19 -14.83 3.35
C ALA A 53 1.84 -14.31 4.76
N PRO A 54 2.11 -15.08 5.85
CA PRO A 54 1.86 -14.65 7.23
C PRO A 54 3.05 -13.87 7.83
N THR A 55 3.92 -13.33 6.99
CA THR A 55 5.20 -12.71 7.35
C THR A 55 5.14 -11.18 7.27
N LEU A 56 6.14 -10.50 7.84
CA LEU A 56 6.20 -9.04 7.91
C LEU A 56 6.18 -8.39 6.51
N TRP A 57 6.99 -8.90 5.59
CA TRP A 57 6.91 -8.56 4.17
C TRP A 57 6.34 -9.73 3.39
N ARG A 58 5.81 -9.45 2.19
CA ARG A 58 5.23 -10.47 1.30
C ARG A 58 6.22 -11.53 0.81
N TRP A 59 7.52 -11.31 1.01
CA TRP A 59 8.61 -12.25 0.66
C TRP A 59 9.25 -12.93 1.88
N GLY A 60 8.76 -12.68 3.10
CA GLY A 60 9.31 -13.22 4.34
C GLY A 60 9.68 -12.15 5.37
N ASP A 61 10.42 -12.54 6.40
CA ASP A 61 10.82 -11.66 7.51
C ASP A 61 12.25 -11.13 7.39
N THR A 62 12.92 -11.40 6.27
CA THR A 62 14.29 -10.93 6.04
C THR A 62 14.27 -9.53 5.44
N CYS A 63 14.83 -8.57 6.19
CA CYS A 63 15.04 -7.20 5.74
C CYS A 63 16.35 -7.08 4.94
N PRO A 64 16.35 -6.55 3.72
CA PRO A 64 17.58 -6.23 2.99
C PRO A 64 18.28 -4.99 3.58
N LEU A 65 19.07 -5.16 4.63
CA LEU A 65 19.61 -4.04 5.44
C LEU A 65 20.76 -3.24 4.79
N GLU A 66 21.27 -3.66 3.65
CA GLU A 66 22.45 -3.03 3.03
C GLU A 66 22.14 -1.66 2.42
N ASN A 67 20.91 -1.44 1.96
CA ASN A 67 20.49 -0.23 1.27
C ASN A 67 19.03 0.10 1.58
N ASP A 68 18.66 1.36 1.45
CA ASP A 68 17.26 1.77 1.49
C ASP A 68 16.46 1.12 0.34
N PRO A 69 15.16 0.80 0.58
CA PRO A 69 14.33 0.09 -0.38
C PRO A 69 14.17 0.78 -1.75
N SER A 70 14.33 2.11 -1.82
CA SER A 70 14.26 2.87 -3.08
C SER A 70 15.59 2.91 -3.86
N MET A 71 16.71 2.59 -3.21
CA MET A 71 18.06 2.69 -3.78
C MET A 71 18.51 1.42 -4.48
N VAL A 72 17.81 0.30 -4.26
CA VAL A 72 18.14 -1.00 -4.82
C VAL A 72 16.97 -1.64 -5.56
N ARG A 73 17.30 -2.35 -6.63
CA ARG A 73 16.41 -3.34 -7.24
C ARG A 73 16.64 -4.66 -6.50
N GLY A 74 15.62 -5.14 -5.79
CA GLY A 74 15.62 -6.43 -5.10
C GLY A 74 14.24 -7.08 -5.09
N VAL A 75 14.04 -8.01 -4.16
CA VAL A 75 12.81 -8.82 -4.01
C VAL A 75 11.54 -7.97 -3.88
N GLN A 76 11.64 -6.74 -3.38
CA GLN A 76 10.51 -5.81 -3.29
C GLN A 76 9.98 -5.34 -4.65
N TRP A 77 10.70 -5.51 -5.75
CA TRP A 77 10.21 -5.18 -7.09
C TRP A 77 9.58 -6.38 -7.82
N GLU A 78 9.66 -7.58 -7.24
CA GLU A 78 9.05 -8.77 -7.83
C GLU A 78 7.53 -8.79 -7.57
N PRO A 79 6.71 -9.23 -8.53
CA PRO A 79 5.31 -9.51 -8.27
C PRO A 79 5.12 -10.51 -7.13
N ASN A 80 4.08 -10.32 -6.32
CA ASN A 80 3.79 -11.26 -5.22
C ASN A 80 3.16 -12.57 -5.71
N ALA A 81 2.76 -13.47 -4.80
CA ALA A 81 2.18 -14.76 -5.16
C ALA A 81 0.86 -14.68 -5.95
N PHE A 82 0.15 -13.55 -5.91
CA PHE A 82 -1.02 -13.28 -6.76
C PHE A 82 -0.64 -12.62 -8.10
N GLY A 83 0.65 -12.36 -8.35
CA GLY A 83 1.15 -11.65 -9.52
C GLY A 83 1.00 -10.13 -9.44
N LEU A 84 0.77 -9.55 -8.24
CA LEU A 84 0.55 -8.11 -8.07
C LEU A 84 1.88 -7.35 -7.90
N GLU A 85 1.98 -6.18 -8.54
CA GLU A 85 3.03 -5.19 -8.35
C GLU A 85 2.62 -4.24 -7.21
N ILE A 86 2.79 -4.66 -5.95
CA ILE A 86 2.24 -4.00 -4.75
C ILE A 86 3.27 -3.88 -3.63
N GLY A 87 3.28 -2.74 -2.92
CA GLY A 87 4.21 -2.48 -1.80
C GLY A 87 5.68 -2.59 -2.21
N GLN A 88 6.05 -1.96 -3.33
CA GLN A 88 7.37 -2.12 -3.95
C GLN A 88 8.34 -0.97 -3.64
N ASP A 89 7.82 0.22 -3.39
CA ASP A 89 8.59 1.46 -3.32
C ASP A 89 7.95 2.41 -2.30
N PRO A 90 8.68 2.88 -1.27
CA PRO A 90 8.13 3.77 -0.24
C PRO A 90 7.56 5.09 -0.79
N TYR A 91 7.98 5.49 -1.99
CA TYR A 91 7.50 6.70 -2.66
C TYR A 91 6.22 6.46 -3.49
N ARG A 92 5.72 5.23 -3.53
CA ARG A 92 4.58 4.81 -4.34
C ARG A 92 3.46 4.28 -3.45
N ASP A 93 3.10 5.06 -2.43
CA ASP A 93 1.99 4.75 -1.53
C ASP A 93 0.65 4.69 -2.27
N GLU A 94 -0.23 3.80 -1.79
CA GLU A 94 -1.54 3.54 -2.39
C GLU A 94 -2.66 3.99 -1.46
N ARG A 95 -3.58 4.81 -1.99
CA ARG A 95 -4.82 5.17 -1.29
C ARG A 95 -5.77 4.00 -1.19
N THR A 96 -6.43 3.91 -0.04
CA THR A 96 -7.46 2.92 0.24
C THR A 96 -8.86 3.56 0.19
N ALA A 97 -9.90 2.75 0.35
CA ALA A 97 -11.28 3.21 0.51
C ALA A 97 -11.51 3.98 1.83
N ASP A 98 -10.58 3.86 2.79
CA ASP A 98 -10.51 4.76 3.94
C ASP A 98 -9.68 5.99 3.55
N PRO A 99 -10.28 7.20 3.45
CA PRO A 99 -9.57 8.41 3.05
C PRO A 99 -8.58 8.92 4.12
N GLY A 100 -8.50 8.25 5.28
CA GLY A 100 -7.52 8.51 6.32
C GLY A 100 -6.30 7.59 6.29
N VAL A 101 -6.26 6.60 5.39
CA VAL A 101 -5.20 5.58 5.37
C VAL A 101 -4.60 5.40 3.97
N VAL A 102 -3.27 5.47 3.89
CA VAL A 102 -2.47 4.95 2.78
C VAL A 102 -1.64 3.76 3.23
N CYS A 103 -1.29 2.89 2.27
CA CYS A 103 -0.52 1.67 2.49
C CYS A 103 0.64 1.55 1.49
N GLY A 104 1.64 0.73 1.84
CA GLY A 104 2.74 0.38 0.93
C GLY A 104 3.74 1.50 0.66
N GLY A 105 3.79 2.49 1.53
CA GLY A 105 4.71 3.62 1.46
C GLY A 105 4.24 4.77 2.36
N ASP A 106 5.12 5.75 2.51
CA ASP A 106 4.96 6.94 3.33
C ASP A 106 5.42 8.21 2.58
N GLY A 107 5.44 8.13 1.24
CA GLY A 107 6.02 9.16 0.39
C GLY A 107 7.55 9.25 0.47
N GLY A 108 8.21 8.24 1.05
CA GLY A 108 9.64 8.17 1.27
C GLY A 108 10.13 9.03 2.44
N SER A 109 9.26 9.38 3.37
CA SER A 109 9.59 10.18 4.55
C SER A 109 10.66 9.50 5.42
N MET A 110 10.53 8.20 5.69
CA MET A 110 11.52 7.45 6.47
C MET A 110 12.88 7.35 5.76
N VAL A 111 12.88 7.26 4.43
CA VAL A 111 14.10 7.24 3.60
C VAL A 111 14.80 8.61 3.64
N CYS A 112 14.09 9.67 3.26
CA CYS A 112 14.64 11.03 3.18
C CYS A 112 14.96 11.64 4.56
N GLY A 113 14.17 11.28 5.59
CA GLY A 113 14.30 11.79 6.95
C GLY A 113 15.43 11.13 7.75
N GLY A 114 16.07 10.08 7.20
CA GLY A 114 17.19 9.41 7.86
C GLY A 114 16.78 8.61 9.11
N ALA A 115 15.56 8.05 9.12
CA ALA A 115 15.07 7.22 10.22
C ALA A 115 15.83 5.89 10.36
N GLY A 116 16.58 5.50 9.33
CA GLY A 116 17.41 4.31 9.26
C GLY A 116 16.82 3.23 8.36
N VAL A 117 17.71 2.43 7.76
CA VAL A 117 17.37 1.49 6.67
C VAL A 117 16.22 0.55 7.03
N PHE A 118 16.25 -0.07 8.22
CA PHE A 118 15.17 -0.98 8.64
C PHE A 118 13.80 -0.29 8.70
N VAL A 119 13.75 0.95 9.22
CA VAL A 119 12.49 1.71 9.32
C VAL A 119 11.98 2.10 7.94
N SER A 120 12.88 2.45 7.01
CA SER A 120 12.54 2.65 5.60
C SER A 120 11.87 1.39 5.00
N TRP A 121 12.39 0.20 5.30
CA TRP A 121 11.81 -1.07 4.83
C TRP A 121 10.45 -1.39 5.46
N LEU A 122 10.19 -0.97 6.71
CA LEU A 122 8.89 -1.21 7.36
C LEU A 122 7.72 -0.56 6.62
N THR A 123 7.97 0.51 5.85
CA THR A 123 6.93 1.16 5.02
C THR A 123 6.36 0.22 3.95
N LEU A 124 7.10 -0.84 3.59
CA LEU A 124 6.67 -1.87 2.64
C LEU A 124 6.09 -3.13 3.31
N ALA A 125 5.98 -3.15 4.64
CA ALA A 125 5.37 -4.28 5.35
C ALA A 125 3.90 -4.45 4.95
N THR A 126 3.42 -5.69 4.96
CA THR A 126 2.05 -6.03 4.52
C THR A 126 0.97 -5.30 5.30
N SER A 127 1.22 -5.06 6.60
CA SER A 127 0.32 -4.37 7.51
C SER A 127 0.64 -2.89 7.72
N TYR A 128 1.60 -2.31 6.98
CA TYR A 128 1.97 -0.91 7.16
C TYR A 128 0.84 0.03 6.70
N ARG A 129 0.52 1.00 7.55
CA ARG A 129 -0.51 2.01 7.33
C ARG A 129 0.02 3.34 7.83
N ASP A 130 -0.15 4.39 7.05
CA ASP A 130 0.25 5.74 7.45
C ASP A 130 -0.92 6.72 7.39
N GLU A 131 -1.43 7.06 8.57
CA GLU A 131 -2.48 8.08 8.71
C GLU A 131 -1.91 9.51 8.65
N HIS A 132 -0.66 9.70 9.05
CA HIS A 132 -0.01 11.00 9.09
C HIS A 132 0.35 11.48 7.68
N HIS A 133 0.97 10.62 6.88
CA HIS A 133 1.22 10.88 5.47
C HIS A 133 -0.09 11.05 4.70
N CYS A 134 -1.12 10.24 4.99
CA CYS A 134 -2.43 10.42 4.37
C CYS A 134 -3.04 11.80 4.69
N ALA A 135 -2.89 12.30 5.92
CA ALA A 135 -3.29 13.65 6.28
C ALA A 135 -2.47 14.72 5.52
N ALA A 136 -1.16 14.55 5.38
CA ALA A 136 -0.31 15.47 4.63
C ALA A 136 -0.66 15.52 3.13
N ILE A 137 -0.99 14.39 2.52
CA ILE A 137 -1.49 14.31 1.13
C ILE A 137 -2.79 15.11 0.99
N ARG A 138 -3.73 14.95 1.93
CA ARG A 138 -5.02 15.63 1.90
C ARG A 138 -4.86 17.15 2.04
N ASP A 139 -3.98 17.57 2.92
CA ASP A 139 -3.73 18.99 3.20
C ASP A 139 -2.76 19.63 2.19
N ASN A 140 -2.24 18.83 1.25
CA ASN A 140 -1.29 19.24 0.20
C ASN A 140 -0.04 19.91 0.79
N THR A 141 0.41 19.44 1.96
CA THR A 141 1.50 20.03 2.76
C THR A 141 2.86 19.42 2.46
N HIS A 142 2.93 18.30 1.74
CA HIS A 142 4.17 17.72 1.24
C HIS A 142 4.13 17.72 -0.29
N GLY A 143 5.26 18.07 -0.93
CA GLY A 143 5.38 18.05 -2.38
C GLY A 143 4.90 16.70 -2.90
N VAL A 144 3.82 16.72 -3.67
CA VAL A 144 3.06 15.52 -4.03
C VAL A 144 3.94 14.56 -4.85
N GLY A 145 4.48 13.54 -4.17
CA GLY A 145 4.75 12.27 -4.84
C GLY A 145 3.45 11.78 -5.49
N GLU A 146 3.58 11.03 -6.58
CA GLU A 146 2.43 10.45 -7.27
C GLU A 146 1.78 9.40 -6.35
N VAL A 147 0.74 9.78 -5.63
CA VAL A 147 -0.06 8.83 -4.85
C VAL A 147 -0.86 7.97 -5.80
N LEU A 148 -0.83 6.66 -5.55
CA LEU A 148 -1.43 5.68 -6.44
C LEU A 148 -2.80 5.23 -5.94
N ILE A 149 -3.56 4.62 -6.85
CA ILE A 149 -4.75 3.84 -6.53
C ILE A 149 -4.71 2.50 -7.25
N ARG A 150 -5.30 1.51 -6.57
CA ARG A 150 -5.51 0.16 -7.09
C ARG A 150 -6.99 -0.15 -7.19
N PRO A 151 -7.56 -0.11 -8.40
CA PRO A 151 -8.95 -0.48 -8.63
C PRO A 151 -9.19 -1.97 -8.35
N VAL A 152 -10.38 -2.27 -7.84
CA VAL A 152 -10.92 -3.62 -7.74
C VAL A 152 -12.31 -3.72 -8.33
N ILE A 153 -12.65 -4.89 -8.85
CA ILE A 153 -14.01 -5.26 -9.28
C ILE A 153 -14.56 -6.29 -8.29
N PRO A 154 -15.62 -5.97 -7.53
CA PRO A 154 -16.27 -6.95 -6.65
C PRO A 154 -16.84 -8.12 -7.46
N LEU A 155 -16.71 -9.34 -6.94
CA LEU A 155 -17.34 -10.52 -7.54
C LEU A 155 -18.58 -10.92 -6.73
N PRO A 156 -19.61 -11.50 -7.39
CA PRO A 156 -20.73 -12.11 -6.67
C PRO A 156 -20.24 -13.20 -5.73
N ALA A 157 -20.83 -13.27 -4.53
CA ALA A 157 -20.58 -14.32 -3.55
C ALA A 157 -21.33 -15.62 -3.89
#